data_AF-I4BWQ0-F1
#
_entry.id   AF-I4BWQ0-F1
#
_cell.length_a   1.000
_cell.length_b   1.000
_cell.length_c   1.000
_cell.angle_alpha   90.00
_cell.angle_beta   90.00
_cell.angle_gamma   90.00
#
_symmetry.space_group_name_H-M   'P 1'
#
loop_
_entity.id
_entity.type
_entity.pdbx_description
1 polymer ?
#
loop_
_entity_poly.entity_id
_entity_poly.type
_entity_poly.pdbx_seq_one_letter_code
_entity_poly.pdbx_strand_id
1 'polypeptide(L)'
;MLKLCKEERAWLEKLAHSWGVKLIFREYLGADMFARVTITSDGEAWVEMLQSFDPEDYYRRWGNRDIAPAELFRFLLLHEIAHLKLGHDRESIPKDIRTKEDWQKLILEREARADQWAKRRLRDPWPK
;
A
#
# COMPACT_ATOMS: atom_id res chain seq x y z
N MET A 1 -8.79 -14.44 -10.40
CA MET A 1 -8.38 -14.46 -8.98
C MET A 1 -6.89 -14.76 -8.82
N LEU A 2 -6.14 -13.77 -8.35
CA LEU A 2 -4.74 -13.87 -7.94
C LEU A 2 -4.67 -14.37 -6.49
N LYS A 3 -3.72 -15.26 -6.17
CA LYS A 3 -3.57 -15.84 -4.82
C LYS A 3 -2.10 -16.08 -4.50
N LEU A 4 -1.70 -15.68 -3.30
CA LEU A 4 -0.34 -15.85 -2.81
C LEU A 4 0.03 -17.33 -2.63
N CYS A 5 1.14 -17.76 -3.25
CA CYS A 5 1.80 -19.03 -2.91
C CYS A 5 2.72 -18.86 -1.68
N LYS A 6 3.23 -19.97 -1.14
CA LYS A 6 4.08 -19.95 0.07
C LYS A 6 5.38 -19.17 -0.17
N GLU A 7 5.97 -19.32 -1.34
CA GLU A 7 7.22 -18.67 -1.74
C GLU A 7 7.03 -17.15 -1.84
N GLU A 8 5.93 -16.71 -2.44
CA GLU A 8 5.59 -15.30 -2.57
C GLU A 8 5.30 -14.67 -1.20
N ARG A 9 4.57 -15.37 -0.32
CA ARG A 9 4.35 -14.93 1.08
C ARG A 9 5.66 -14.69 1.81
N ALA A 10 6.53 -15.68 1.82
CA ALA A 10 7.81 -15.59 2.51
C ALA A 10 8.70 -14.47 1.93
N TRP A 11 8.64 -14.26 0.62
CA TRP A 11 9.37 -13.17 -0.04
C TRP A 11 8.82 -11.79 0.38
N LEU A 12 7.49 -11.62 0.40
CA LEU A 12 6.85 -10.37 0.82
C LEU A 12 7.09 -10.07 2.31
N GLU A 13 7.07 -11.09 3.17
CA GLU A 13 7.39 -10.95 4.59
C GLU A 13 8.83 -10.47 4.80
N LYS A 14 9.79 -11.04 4.06
CA LYS A 14 11.19 -10.58 4.09
C LYS A 14 11.32 -9.14 3.63
N LEU A 15 10.61 -8.78 2.56
CA LEU A 15 10.59 -7.42 2.05
C LEU A 15 10.03 -6.46 3.11
N ALA A 16 8.85 -6.73 3.68
CA ALA A 16 8.25 -5.91 4.72
C ALA A 16 9.18 -5.75 5.93
N HIS A 17 9.80 -6.85 6.38
CA HIS A 17 10.73 -6.84 7.50
C HIS A 17 11.95 -5.96 7.24
N SER A 18 12.52 -5.99 6.03
CA SER A 18 13.65 -5.12 5.66
C SER A 18 13.31 -3.62 5.76
N TRP A 19 12.03 -3.29 5.58
CA TRP A 19 11.51 -1.93 5.72
C TRP A 19 11.13 -1.54 7.16
N GLY A 20 11.26 -2.47 8.11
CA GLY A 20 10.88 -2.29 9.51
C GLY A 20 9.39 -2.47 9.78
N VAL A 21 8.69 -3.22 8.92
CA VAL A 21 7.22 -3.38 8.97
C VAL A 21 6.84 -4.85 9.12
N LYS A 22 5.87 -5.16 9.98
CA LYS A 22 5.30 -6.51 10.08
C LYS A 22 4.27 -6.71 8.96
N LEU A 23 4.21 -7.88 8.33
CA LEU A 23 3.20 -8.20 7.30
C LEU A 23 2.24 -9.27 7.81
N ILE A 24 0.94 -9.03 7.68
CA ILE A 24 -0.12 -9.92 8.12
C ILE A 24 -1.04 -10.22 6.93
N PHE A 25 -1.13 -11.48 6.53
CA PHE A 25 -2.08 -11.91 5.50
C PHE A 25 -3.46 -12.14 6.08
N ARG A 26 -4.50 -11.64 5.40
CA ARG A 26 -5.89 -11.74 5.81
C ARG A 26 -6.74 -12.36 4.71
N GLU A 27 -7.78 -13.07 5.10
CA GLU A 27 -8.81 -13.54 4.16
C GLU A 27 -9.78 -12.41 3.79
N TYR A 28 -9.91 -11.42 4.68
CA TYR A 28 -10.82 -10.29 4.54
C TYR A 28 -10.25 -9.04 5.24
N LEU A 29 -10.40 -7.86 4.62
CA LEU A 29 -9.92 -6.58 5.15
C LEU A 29 -11.02 -5.51 5.31
N GLY A 30 -12.27 -5.82 4.93
CA GLY A 30 -13.34 -4.83 4.77
C GLY A 30 -13.71 -4.67 3.30
N ALA A 31 -14.79 -3.94 3.02
CA ALA A 31 -15.12 -3.56 1.66
C ALA A 31 -13.99 -2.69 1.08
N ASP A 32 -13.60 -2.99 -0.15
CA ASP A 32 -12.78 -2.13 -1.01
C ASP A 32 -11.29 -2.00 -0.65
N MET A 33 -10.83 -2.70 0.39
CA MET A 33 -9.42 -2.74 0.81
C MET A 33 -8.70 -3.99 0.31
N PHE A 34 -7.51 -3.79 -0.27
CA PHE A 34 -6.62 -4.87 -0.71
C PHE A 34 -5.40 -5.01 0.20
N ALA A 35 -4.93 -3.88 0.72
CA ALA A 35 -3.97 -3.78 1.79
C ALA A 35 -4.30 -2.55 2.65
N ARG A 36 -3.72 -2.48 3.85
CA ARG A 36 -3.73 -1.28 4.70
C ARG A 36 -2.54 -1.29 5.63
N VAL A 37 -1.99 -0.12 5.89
CA VAL A 37 -1.00 0.10 6.94
C VAL A 37 -1.64 0.57 8.24
N THR A 38 -1.11 0.15 9.37
CA THR A 38 -1.43 0.69 10.70
C THR A 38 -0.14 1.07 11.40
N ILE A 39 -0.17 2.23 12.06
CA ILE A 39 0.96 2.79 12.81
C ILE A 39 0.46 3.08 14.21
N THR A 40 1.17 2.58 15.21
CA THR A 40 0.90 2.86 16.62
C THR A 40 1.66 4.10 17.09
N SER A 41 1.22 4.67 18.21
CA SER A 41 1.84 5.86 18.80
C SER A 41 3.28 5.65 19.27
N ASP A 42 3.69 4.40 19.53
CA ASP A 42 5.06 3.99 19.86
C ASP A 42 5.94 3.75 18.62
N GLY A 43 5.38 3.91 17.41
CA GLY A 43 6.11 3.81 16.15
C GLY A 43 6.21 2.40 15.58
N GLU A 44 5.52 1.40 16.15
CA GLU A 44 5.35 0.12 15.44
C GLU A 44 4.46 0.31 14.22
N ALA A 45 4.81 -0.37 13.13
CA ALA A 45 4.02 -0.38 11.91
C ALA A 45 3.81 -1.81 11.40
N TRP A 46 2.60 -2.09 10.94
CA TRP A 46 2.29 -3.31 10.22
C TRP A 46 1.39 -3.06 9.02
N VAL A 47 1.51 -3.93 8.03
CA VAL A 47 0.64 -3.97 6.86
C VAL A 47 -0.22 -5.21 6.96
N GLU A 48 -1.53 -5.04 6.80
CA GLU A 48 -2.45 -6.15 6.58
C GLU A 48 -2.78 -6.21 5.09
N MET A 49 -2.72 -7.41 4.50
CA MET A 49 -2.89 -7.60 3.06
C MET A 49 -3.80 -8.79 2.78
N LEU A 50 -4.71 -8.67 1.80
CA LEU A 50 -5.51 -9.81 1.36
C LEU A 50 -4.62 -10.93 0.82
N GLN A 51 -4.95 -12.18 1.13
CA GLN A 51 -4.21 -13.32 0.61
C GLN A 51 -4.55 -13.68 -0.84
N SER A 52 -5.67 -13.15 -1.34
CA SER A 52 -6.17 -13.35 -2.69
C SER A 52 -7.18 -12.27 -3.06
N PHE A 53 -7.21 -11.86 -4.31
CA PHE A 53 -8.23 -10.96 -4.86
C PHE A 53 -8.28 -11.05 -6.39
N ASP A 54 -9.28 -10.46 -7.03
CA ASP A 54 -9.31 -10.35 -8.49
C ASP A 54 -8.56 -9.10 -8.98
N PRO A 55 -7.55 -9.25 -9.87
CA PRO A 55 -6.87 -8.11 -10.48
C PRO A 55 -7.81 -7.12 -11.15
N GLU A 56 -8.88 -7.57 -11.83
CA GLU A 56 -9.81 -6.66 -12.50
C GLU A 56 -10.66 -5.88 -11.49
N ASP A 57 -10.99 -6.47 -10.34
CA ASP A 57 -11.65 -5.73 -9.25
C ASP A 57 -10.73 -4.66 -8.68
N TYR A 58 -9.44 -4.95 -8.53
CA TYR A 58 -8.43 -3.97 -8.14
C TYR A 58 -8.35 -2.83 -9.16
N TYR A 59 -8.14 -3.14 -10.45
CA TYR A 59 -7.97 -2.12 -11.49
C TYR A 59 -9.19 -1.22 -11.67
N ARG A 60 -10.41 -1.78 -11.54
CA ARG A 60 -11.65 -1.02 -11.63
C ARG A 60 -11.76 0.03 -10.52
N ARG A 61 -11.21 -0.27 -9.33
CA ARG A 61 -11.32 0.57 -8.13
C ARG A 61 -10.20 1.60 -8.03
N TRP A 62 -8.97 1.17 -8.27
CA TRP A 62 -7.77 1.95 -7.91
C TRP A 62 -6.94 2.38 -9.12
N GLY A 63 -7.30 1.98 -10.34
CA GLY A 63 -6.47 2.24 -11.52
C GLY A 63 -5.22 1.35 -11.52
N ASN A 64 -4.09 1.85 -12.03
CA ASN A 64 -2.82 1.13 -12.09
C ASN A 64 -2.78 -0.10 -13.03
N ARG A 65 -3.47 -0.02 -14.18
CA ARG A 65 -3.42 -1.04 -15.25
C ARG A 65 -2.03 -1.22 -15.89
N ASP A 66 -1.09 -0.32 -15.60
CA ASP A 66 0.31 -0.42 -15.99
C ASP A 66 1.12 -1.42 -15.15
N ILE A 67 0.58 -1.89 -14.01
CA ILE A 67 1.20 -2.92 -13.17
C ILE A 67 0.75 -4.30 -13.65
N ALA A 68 1.68 -5.24 -13.80
CA ALA A 68 1.32 -6.60 -14.18
C ALA A 68 0.58 -7.32 -13.03
N PRO A 69 -0.41 -8.21 -13.31
CA PRO A 69 -1.13 -8.94 -12.27
C PRO A 69 -0.22 -9.68 -11.28
N ALA A 70 0.89 -10.26 -11.77
CA ALA A 70 1.86 -10.99 -10.94
C ALA A 70 2.70 -10.07 -10.01
N GLU A 71 2.64 -8.75 -10.19
CA GLU A 71 3.36 -7.78 -9.37
C GLU A 71 2.47 -7.08 -8.36
N LEU A 72 1.15 -7.31 -8.39
CA LEU A 72 0.18 -6.54 -7.60
C LEU A 72 0.39 -6.66 -6.09
N PHE A 73 0.70 -7.84 -5.57
CA PHE A 73 0.97 -7.97 -4.13
C PHE A 73 2.23 -7.20 -3.71
N ARG A 74 3.29 -7.25 -4.54
CA ARG A 74 4.51 -6.47 -4.30
C ARG A 74 4.22 -4.98 -4.37
N PHE A 75 3.48 -4.54 -5.38
CA PHE A 75 3.06 -3.16 -5.55
C PHE A 75 2.28 -2.66 -4.34
N LEU A 76 1.24 -3.40 -3.92
CA LEU A 76 0.41 -3.06 -2.75
C LEU A 76 1.26 -2.93 -1.48
N LEU A 77 2.17 -3.87 -1.24
CA LEU A 77 3.05 -3.79 -0.06
C LEU A 77 3.91 -2.53 -0.10
N LEU A 78 4.51 -2.22 -1.24
CA LEU A 78 5.34 -1.03 -1.41
C LEU A 78 4.52 0.27 -1.31
N HIS A 79 3.28 0.26 -1.79
CA HIS A 79 2.36 1.40 -1.67
C HIS A 79 2.06 1.68 -0.19
N GLU A 80 1.71 0.67 0.60
CA GLU A 80 1.48 0.83 2.04
C GLU A 80 2.74 1.30 2.80
N ILE A 81 3.91 0.77 2.43
CA ILE A 81 5.20 1.25 2.96
C ILE A 81 5.46 2.71 2.54
N ALA A 82 5.02 3.13 1.36
CA ALA A 82 5.19 4.50 0.90
C ALA A 82 4.46 5.51 1.80
N HIS A 83 3.26 5.18 2.31
CA HIS A 83 2.55 6.04 3.27
C HIS A 83 3.41 6.32 4.51
N LEU A 84 4.13 5.31 5.01
CA LEU A 84 5.08 5.47 6.13
C LEU A 84 6.26 6.37 5.75
N LYS A 85 6.89 6.10 4.60
CA LYS A 85 8.13 6.78 4.21
C LYS A 85 7.92 8.21 3.76
N LEU A 86 6.75 8.52 3.21
CA LEU A 86 6.36 9.86 2.83
C LEU A 86 5.77 10.65 4.01
N GLY A 87 5.59 10.01 5.18
CA GLY A 87 5.09 10.65 6.39
C GLY A 87 3.64 11.11 6.26
N HIS A 88 2.83 10.42 5.45
CA HIS A 88 1.42 10.80 5.22
C HIS A 88 0.60 10.77 6.52
N ASP A 89 1.02 9.98 7.51
CA ASP A 89 0.46 9.93 8.87
C ASP A 89 0.74 11.20 9.69
N ARG A 90 1.84 11.90 9.40
CA ARG A 90 2.30 13.10 10.13
C ARG A 90 1.97 14.39 9.43
N GLU A 91 1.59 14.35 8.16
CA GLU A 91 1.20 15.54 7.41
C GLU A 91 -0.13 16.09 7.95
N SER A 92 -0.03 17.17 8.75
CA SER A 92 -1.18 17.94 9.22
C SER A 92 -2.04 18.42 8.05
N ILE A 93 -3.36 18.49 8.26
CA ILE A 93 -4.28 19.09 7.28
C ILE A 93 -3.85 20.55 7.04
N PRO A 94 -3.49 20.93 5.80
CA PRO A 94 -3.12 22.31 5.49
C PRO A 94 -4.25 23.29 5.86
N LYS A 95 -3.88 24.50 6.34
CA LYS A 95 -4.85 25.50 6.85
C LYS A 95 -5.78 26.05 5.76
N ASP A 96 -5.41 25.86 4.50
CA ASP A 96 -6.16 26.24 3.30
C ASP A 96 -7.19 25.21 2.86
N ILE A 97 -7.19 23.99 3.44
CA ILE A 97 -8.25 23.00 3.23
C ILE A 97 -9.50 23.45 4.00
N ARG A 98 -10.54 23.87 3.27
CA ARG A 98 -11.77 24.41 3.86
C ARG A 98 -13.02 23.62 3.47
N THR A 99 -12.92 22.84 2.39
CA THR A 99 -14.03 22.10 1.82
C THR A 99 -13.78 20.60 1.79
N LYS A 100 -14.84 19.83 1.57
CA LYS A 100 -14.75 18.39 1.37
C LYS A 100 -13.96 18.07 0.09
N GLU A 101 -14.13 18.89 -0.94
CA GLU A 101 -13.47 18.78 -2.23
C GLU A 101 -11.96 18.99 -2.09
N ASP A 102 -11.53 20.00 -1.32
CA ASP A 102 -10.12 20.23 -1.01
C ASP A 102 -9.50 19.01 -0.29
N TRP A 103 -10.24 18.44 0.67
CA TRP A 103 -9.81 17.25 1.39
C TRP A 103 -9.68 16.02 0.48
N GLN A 104 -10.66 15.80 -0.39
CA GLN A 104 -10.62 14.72 -1.37
C GLN A 104 -9.43 14.87 -2.33
N LYS A 105 -9.17 16.10 -2.81
CA LYS A 105 -8.03 16.38 -3.68
C LYS A 105 -6.70 16.08 -2.98
N LEU A 106 -6.54 16.50 -1.73
CA LEU A 106 -5.34 16.21 -0.94
C LEU A 106 -5.12 14.70 -0.75
N ILE A 107 -6.17 13.93 -0.46
CA ILE A 107 -6.08 12.47 -0.38
C ILE A 107 -5.60 11.90 -1.71
N LEU A 108 -6.22 12.29 -2.84
CA LEU A 108 -5.84 11.80 -4.16
C LEU A 108 -4.37 12.12 -4.50
N GLU A 109 -3.87 13.29 -4.11
CA GLU A 109 -2.46 13.66 -4.29
C GLU A 109 -1.52 12.78 -3.44
N ARG A 110 -1.90 12.47 -2.19
CA ARG A 110 -1.13 11.54 -1.33
C ARG A 110 -1.11 10.12 -1.89
N GLU A 111 -2.27 9.59 -2.31
CA GLU A 111 -2.37 8.28 -2.96
C GLU A 111 -1.50 8.23 -4.23
N ALA A 112 -1.57 9.26 -5.08
CA ALA A 112 -0.75 9.34 -6.29
C ALA A 112 0.77 9.37 -5.99
N ARG A 113 1.19 10.05 -4.91
CA ARG A 113 2.58 10.04 -4.46
C ARG A 113 3.01 8.66 -3.97
N ALA A 114 2.15 7.96 -3.23
CA ALA A 114 2.40 6.59 -2.78
C ALA A 114 2.54 5.63 -3.97
N ASP A 115 1.63 5.71 -4.94
CA ASP A 115 1.69 4.94 -6.19
C ASP A 115 2.99 5.17 -6.96
N GLN A 116 3.36 6.43 -7.19
CA GLN A 116 4.60 6.76 -7.90
C GLN A 116 5.84 6.28 -7.16
N TRP A 117 5.83 6.30 -5.83
CA TRP A 117 6.92 5.75 -5.02
C TRP A 117 7.00 4.23 -5.20
N ALA A 118 5.88 3.52 -5.07
CA ALA A 118 5.80 2.07 -5.24
C ALA A 118 6.24 1.64 -6.64
N LYS A 119 5.76 2.30 -7.70
CA LYS A 119 6.15 2.04 -9.10
C LYS A 119 7.66 2.13 -9.32
N ARG A 120 8.30 3.17 -8.76
CA ARG A 120 9.77 3.34 -8.86
C ARG A 120 10.53 2.22 -8.13
N ARG A 121 9.96 1.67 -7.06
CA ARG A 121 10.58 0.61 -6.25
C ARG A 121 10.29 -0.80 -6.73
N LEU A 122 9.31 -1.02 -7.62
CA LEU A 122 9.00 -2.37 -8.10
C LEU A 122 10.21 -3.13 -8.66
N ARG A 123 11.12 -2.42 -9.35
CA ARG A 123 12.35 -2.99 -9.92
C ARG A 123 13.45 -3.26 -8.89
N ASP A 124 13.53 -2.43 -7.85
CA ASP A 124 14.51 -2.52 -6.77
C ASP A 124 13.80 -2.26 -5.42
N PRO A 125 13.13 -3.28 -4.88
CA PRO A 125 12.14 -3.10 -3.81
C PRO A 125 12.78 -2.94 -2.43
N TRP A 126 14.06 -3.26 -2.29
CA TRP A 126 14.75 -3.27 -1.01
C TRP A 126 15.11 -1.85 -0.53
N PRO A 127 15.25 -1.64 0.80
CA PRO A 127 15.80 -0.40 1.32
C PRO A 127 17.24 -0.22 0.82
N LYS A 128 17.63 1.03 0.60
CA LYS A 128 19.01 1.43 0.32
C LYS A 128 19.66 1.93 1.59
#